data_AF-A0A415Z9G5-F1
#
_entry.id   AF-A0A415Z9G5-F1
#
_cell.length_a   1.000
_cell.length_b   1.000
_cell.length_c   1.000
_cell.angle_alpha   90.00
_cell.angle_beta   90.00
_cell.angle_gamma   90.00
#
_symmetry.space_group_name_H-M   'P 1'
#
loop_
_entity.id
_entity.type
_entity.pdbx_description
1 polymer ?
#
loop_
_entity_poly.entity_id
_entity_poly.type
_entity_poly.pdbx_seq_one_letter_code
_entity_poly.pdbx_strand_id
1 'polypeptide(L)'
;MYNSASEIIAIHKKNGGDIANFGAPSDYDHLYVITQGDLTLAYAARGGKCLVEIPKKEFNKRQKHADIEYINVSLDPDTARLPGYRNASGSDAFRALFQLPELCQQNTTLLMLFVLCIAAPLLSILYPLFGGSIAVVLTGIQTVSQSPVLQELLRTCGGPEKWKGKHWTATVPHSWQPHRELCAARPSDDLADYAKLKVTAGKKSMTLPAQVVNRLVALENSIPQAVVNTVSKNYPFSVPVVLGRKLAGSERTIFTLDGNELLNYDEKMLQRLFAQHSNIQNILKKFVVHYRKNPQDFAADIERRAARFIPSKHDGRFTCNSADASTHAKAKLLAVLEKLLGWGTNRNYCAYAEANALFLATWGAILPETSPKPPEDTTAKLNPENAYTFLLFFKKYLHDHIAGIRKEGETWDTQSVAWLRTLKNQTTLLLICGRRSLLTAYQDWLQERDVELDISAEAALQAALTEGGIPFRTGGRDTTWKYKLSPADKPLPCMGVALNDLLSLFEQHEISIGNDLGSLFSLESDDCKAEADFVAEIDESEENEV
;
A
#
# COMPACT_ATOMS: atom_id res chain seq x y z
N MET A 1 10.35 5.96 -39.29
CA MET A 1 9.68 5.23 -40.38
C MET A 1 9.78 3.74 -40.08
N TYR A 2 8.69 3.11 -39.67
CA TYR A 2 8.36 1.70 -39.92
C TYR A 2 6.85 1.55 -39.70
N ASN A 3 6.16 1.13 -40.76
CA ASN A 3 4.71 0.96 -40.86
C ASN A 3 4.25 -0.22 -40.00
N SER A 4 3.24 -0.03 -39.14
CA SER A 4 2.58 -1.12 -38.39
C SER A 4 1.05 -1.09 -38.57
N ALA A 5 0.58 -0.86 -39.79
CA ALA A 5 -0.85 -0.80 -40.13
C ALA A 5 -1.40 -2.13 -40.69
N SER A 6 -0.72 -3.27 -40.53
CA SER A 6 -1.00 -4.45 -41.39
C SER A 6 -1.34 -5.77 -40.70
N GLU A 7 -1.54 -5.86 -39.38
CA GLU A 7 -1.84 -7.16 -38.74
C GLU A 7 -3.16 -7.30 -37.95
N ILE A 8 -4.06 -6.31 -37.99
CA ILE A 8 -5.39 -6.41 -37.34
C ILE A 8 -6.52 -6.67 -38.35
N ILE A 9 -6.28 -7.51 -39.37
CA ILE A 9 -7.33 -7.90 -40.37
C ILE A 9 -7.53 -9.43 -40.48
N ALA A 10 -6.80 -10.27 -39.74
CA ALA A 10 -6.80 -11.71 -40.02
C ALA A 10 -7.73 -12.61 -39.18
N ILE A 11 -8.59 -12.11 -38.27
CA ILE A 11 -9.44 -12.99 -37.40
C ILE A 11 -10.95 -12.73 -37.54
N HIS A 12 -11.46 -12.51 -38.75
CA HIS A 12 -12.93 -12.49 -38.97
C HIS A 12 -13.40 -13.03 -40.34
N LYS A 13 -12.68 -14.01 -40.89
CA LYS A 13 -13.12 -14.77 -42.07
C LYS A 13 -13.09 -16.27 -41.78
N LYS A 14 -13.94 -16.72 -40.86
CA LYS A 14 -14.29 -18.14 -40.76
C LYS A 14 -15.66 -18.27 -40.10
N ASN A 15 -16.68 -18.05 -40.91
CA ASN A 15 -18.02 -18.62 -40.82
C ASN A 15 -18.79 -18.05 -42.02
N GLY A 16 -18.52 -18.65 -43.18
CA GLY A 16 -19.41 -18.54 -44.33
C GLY A 16 -20.69 -19.29 -43.99
N GLY A 17 -21.79 -18.56 -43.96
CA GLY A 17 -23.16 -19.06 -43.91
C GLY A 17 -23.98 -18.21 -44.87
N ASP A 18 -24.88 -18.87 -45.57
CA ASP A 18 -25.38 -18.54 -46.90
C ASP A 18 -25.92 -17.13 -47.17
N ILE A 19 -25.71 -16.75 -48.43
CA ILE A 19 -26.39 -15.69 -49.16
C ILE A 19 -27.86 -16.10 -49.31
N ALA A 20 -28.69 -15.72 -48.34
CA ALA A 20 -30.14 -15.67 -48.54
C ALA A 20 -30.54 -14.24 -48.91
N ASN A 21 -31.16 -14.12 -50.08
CA ASN A 21 -31.77 -12.92 -50.64
C ASN A 21 -32.57 -12.13 -49.58
N PHE A 22 -31.99 -11.06 -49.05
CA PHE A 22 -32.81 -9.94 -48.62
C PHE A 22 -33.20 -9.17 -49.88
N GLY A 23 -34.45 -9.40 -50.31
CA GLY A 23 -35.13 -8.49 -51.22
C GLY A 23 -34.94 -7.06 -50.73
N ALA A 24 -34.65 -6.15 -51.66
CA ALA A 24 -34.31 -4.77 -51.37
C ALA A 24 -35.28 -4.14 -50.37
N PRO A 25 -34.79 -3.52 -49.28
CA PRO A 25 -35.54 -2.52 -48.56
C PRO A 25 -34.83 -1.18 -48.70
N SER A 26 -35.57 -0.24 -49.29
CA SER A 26 -35.43 1.21 -49.16
C SER A 26 -35.56 1.73 -47.72
N ASP A 27 -35.47 0.89 -46.68
CA ASP A 27 -36.09 1.14 -45.36
C ASP A 27 -35.14 1.69 -44.29
N TYR A 28 -33.93 2.12 -44.67
CA TYR A 28 -32.99 2.74 -43.75
C TYR A 28 -32.81 4.22 -44.05
N ASP A 29 -33.39 5.07 -43.22
CA ASP A 29 -33.41 6.52 -43.46
C ASP A 29 -32.07 7.21 -43.12
N HIS A 30 -31.29 6.63 -42.19
CA HIS A 30 -30.04 7.23 -41.70
C HIS A 30 -29.04 6.17 -41.27
N LEU A 31 -27.76 6.49 -41.45
CA LEU A 31 -26.62 5.67 -41.04
C LEU A 31 -25.91 6.29 -39.84
N TYR A 32 -25.46 5.41 -38.94
CA TYR A 32 -24.78 5.76 -37.71
C TYR A 32 -23.43 5.05 -37.63
N VAL A 33 -22.42 5.77 -37.20
CA VAL A 33 -21.15 5.19 -36.75
C VAL A 33 -21.05 5.37 -35.25
N ILE A 34 -21.00 4.25 -34.52
CA ILE A 34 -20.87 4.26 -33.08
C ILE A 34 -19.39 4.06 -32.77
N THR A 35 -18.77 5.02 -32.09
CA THR A 35 -17.33 5.01 -31.81
C THR A 35 -17.05 5.14 -30.32
N GLN A 36 -15.86 4.76 -29.90
CA GLN A 36 -15.28 5.10 -28.61
C GLN A 36 -13.85 5.62 -28.86
N GLY A 37 -13.70 6.95 -28.85
CA GLY A 37 -12.49 7.58 -29.40
C GLY A 37 -12.33 7.22 -30.89
N ASP A 38 -11.14 6.76 -31.27
CA ASP A 38 -10.83 6.34 -32.64
C ASP A 38 -11.33 4.93 -32.99
N LEU A 39 -11.78 4.17 -31.98
CA LEU A 39 -12.27 2.81 -32.18
C LEU A 39 -13.72 2.82 -32.64
N THR A 40 -14.00 2.20 -33.80
CA THR A 40 -15.38 1.96 -34.23
C THR A 40 -15.93 0.73 -33.50
N LEU A 41 -17.03 0.90 -32.78
CA LEU A 41 -17.72 -0.16 -32.05
C LEU A 41 -18.68 -0.91 -32.97
N ALA A 42 -19.48 -0.17 -33.73
CA ALA A 42 -20.50 -0.73 -34.60
C ALA A 42 -20.87 0.26 -35.72
N TYR A 43 -21.31 -0.28 -36.84
CA TYR A 43 -22.03 0.46 -37.87
C TYR A 43 -23.51 0.14 -37.71
N ALA A 44 -24.37 1.15 -37.67
CA ALA A 44 -25.79 0.95 -37.45
C ALA A 44 -26.62 1.71 -38.49
N ALA A 45 -27.81 1.19 -38.75
CA ALA A 45 -28.80 1.81 -39.61
C ALA A 45 -30.14 1.92 -38.88
N ARG A 46 -30.87 3.00 -39.15
CA ARG A 46 -32.20 3.22 -38.58
C ARG A 46 -33.27 2.57 -39.44
N GLY A 47 -33.84 1.45 -38.99
CA GLY A 47 -34.87 0.70 -39.72
C GLY A 47 -36.13 0.50 -38.89
N GLY A 48 -37.29 0.91 -39.41
CA GLY A 48 -38.58 0.69 -38.73
C GLY A 48 -38.61 1.22 -37.29
N LYS A 49 -38.83 0.35 -36.29
CA LYS A 49 -38.91 0.68 -34.85
C LYS A 49 -37.62 0.51 -34.04
N CYS A 50 -36.51 0.10 -34.66
CA CYS A 50 -35.24 -0.15 -33.98
C CYS A 50 -34.04 0.46 -34.71
N LEU A 51 -32.92 0.57 -34.01
CA LEU A 51 -31.61 0.67 -34.64
C LEU A 51 -31.12 -0.77 -34.88
N VAL A 52 -30.48 -1.02 -36.02
CA VAL A 52 -29.98 -2.35 -36.39
C VAL A 52 -28.50 -2.23 -36.70
N GLU A 53 -27.68 -3.11 -36.12
CA GLU A 53 -26.26 -3.23 -36.48
C GLU A 53 -26.13 -3.82 -37.88
N ILE A 54 -25.27 -3.23 -38.71
CA ILE A 54 -25.03 -3.68 -40.08
C ILE A 54 -23.54 -3.95 -40.32
N PRO A 55 -23.17 -4.90 -41.20
CA PRO A 55 -21.77 -5.15 -41.52
C PRO A 55 -21.10 -3.94 -42.19
N LYS A 56 -19.80 -3.71 -41.91
CA LYS A 56 -19.00 -2.64 -42.54
C LYS A 56 -19.10 -2.63 -44.07
N LYS A 57 -19.12 -3.81 -44.70
CA LYS A 57 -19.26 -3.92 -46.17
C LYS A 57 -20.57 -3.33 -46.67
N GLU A 58 -21.65 -3.53 -45.92
CA GLU A 58 -22.96 -2.99 -46.26
C GLU A 58 -23.01 -1.47 -45.98
N PHE A 59 -22.48 -1.04 -44.84
CA PHE A 59 -22.33 0.37 -44.51
C PHE A 59 -21.58 1.14 -45.62
N ASN A 60 -20.42 0.64 -46.07
CA ASN A 60 -19.62 1.28 -47.13
C ASN A 60 -20.36 1.40 -48.47
N LYS A 61 -21.24 0.45 -48.80
CA LYS A 61 -22.06 0.52 -50.02
C LYS A 61 -23.10 1.63 -49.92
N ARG A 62 -23.70 1.80 -48.73
CA ARG A 62 -24.81 2.74 -48.49
C ARG A 62 -24.33 4.17 -48.16
N GLN A 63 -23.15 4.33 -47.56
CA GLN A 63 -22.55 5.62 -47.18
C GLN A 63 -22.48 6.63 -48.34
N LYS A 64 -22.35 6.17 -49.59
CA LYS A 64 -22.23 7.07 -50.75
C LYS A 64 -23.47 7.92 -51.02
N HIS A 65 -24.61 7.57 -50.42
CA HIS A 65 -25.92 8.17 -50.70
C HIS A 65 -26.70 8.58 -49.45
N ALA A 66 -26.04 8.66 -48.28
CA ALA A 66 -26.71 8.94 -47.01
C ALA A 66 -25.89 9.88 -46.10
N ASP A 67 -26.59 10.65 -45.28
CA ASP A 67 -25.99 11.42 -44.20
C ASP A 67 -25.60 10.49 -43.05
N ILE A 68 -24.36 10.63 -42.56
CA ILE A 68 -23.80 9.81 -41.47
C ILE A 68 -23.78 10.62 -40.18
N GLU A 69 -24.40 10.08 -39.13
CA GLU A 69 -24.28 10.58 -37.77
C GLU A 69 -23.25 9.77 -36.96
N TYR A 70 -22.45 10.46 -36.15
CA TYR A 70 -21.48 9.82 -35.25
C TYR A 70 -21.98 9.87 -33.82
N ILE A 71 -22.09 8.70 -33.18
CA ILE A 71 -22.39 8.58 -31.75
C ILE A 71 -21.11 8.17 -31.05
N ASN A 72 -20.47 9.15 -30.39
CA ASN A 72 -19.29 8.88 -29.58
C ASN A 72 -19.68 8.41 -28.17
N VAL A 73 -19.24 7.21 -27.83
CA VAL A 73 -19.37 6.57 -26.53
C VAL A 73 -18.09 6.82 -25.75
N SER A 74 -18.23 7.36 -24.54
CA SER A 74 -17.09 7.59 -23.67
C SER A 74 -17.37 7.00 -22.30
N LEU A 75 -16.73 5.87 -22.00
CA LEU A 75 -16.76 5.25 -20.68
C LEU A 75 -15.83 5.98 -19.69
N ASP A 76 -15.34 7.16 -20.08
CA ASP A 76 -14.45 7.97 -19.26
C ASP A 76 -15.24 8.72 -18.15
N PRO A 77 -14.86 8.57 -16.87
CA PRO A 77 -15.45 9.33 -15.75
C PRO A 77 -15.39 10.87 -15.88
N ASP A 78 -14.53 11.40 -16.76
CA ASP A 78 -14.37 12.85 -17.01
C ASP A 78 -15.46 13.42 -17.94
N THR A 79 -16.10 12.56 -18.74
CA THR A 79 -17.09 12.99 -19.77
C THR A 79 -18.50 12.48 -19.49
N ALA A 80 -18.66 11.40 -18.72
CA ALA A 80 -19.97 10.87 -18.35
C ALA A 80 -20.57 11.62 -17.15
N ARG A 81 -21.85 12.01 -17.25
CA ARG A 81 -22.61 12.54 -16.11
C ARG A 81 -22.86 11.41 -15.11
N LEU A 82 -22.15 11.44 -13.98
CA LEU A 82 -22.38 10.51 -12.87
C LEU A 82 -23.46 11.08 -11.92
N PRO A 83 -24.15 10.23 -11.13
CA PRO A 83 -25.05 10.68 -10.08
C PRO A 83 -24.34 11.66 -9.15
N GLY A 84 -25.03 12.71 -8.72
CA GLY A 84 -24.42 13.83 -7.98
C GLY A 84 -23.78 13.40 -6.66
N TYR A 85 -22.46 13.26 -6.64
CA TYR A 85 -21.70 13.14 -5.40
C TYR A 85 -21.61 14.53 -4.76
N ARG A 86 -22.24 14.68 -3.59
CA ARG A 86 -22.13 15.88 -2.73
C ARG A 86 -20.69 16.07 -2.24
N ASN A 87 -20.41 17.22 -1.62
CA ASN A 87 -19.13 17.59 -1.01
C ASN A 87 -18.56 16.46 -0.15
N ALA A 88 -17.71 15.62 -0.74
CA ALA A 88 -17.07 14.53 -0.06
C ALA A 88 -15.88 15.03 0.75
N SER A 89 -15.82 14.65 2.03
CA SER A 89 -14.67 14.89 2.89
C SER A 89 -13.53 13.96 2.46
N GLY A 90 -12.45 14.55 1.95
CA GLY A 90 -11.25 13.78 1.60
C GLY A 90 -10.63 13.11 2.82
N SER A 91 -10.64 13.79 3.97
CA SER A 91 -10.10 13.26 5.21
C SER A 91 -10.85 12.05 5.72
N ASP A 92 -12.18 12.02 5.61
CA ASP A 92 -12.94 10.84 6.04
C ASP A 92 -12.72 9.64 5.11
N ALA A 93 -12.50 9.88 3.81
CA ALA A 93 -12.12 8.83 2.88
C ALA A 93 -10.76 8.21 3.24
N PHE A 94 -9.72 9.03 3.46
CA PHE A 94 -8.40 8.52 3.83
C PHE A 94 -8.38 7.84 5.20
N ARG A 95 -9.09 8.41 6.20
CA ARG A 95 -9.24 7.76 7.51
C ARG A 95 -9.84 6.37 7.42
N ALA A 96 -10.85 6.18 6.54
CA ALA A 96 -11.41 4.86 6.28
C ALA A 96 -10.41 3.93 5.58
N LEU A 97 -9.69 4.43 4.57
CA LEU A 97 -8.68 3.63 3.85
C LEU A 97 -7.54 3.15 4.76
N PHE A 98 -7.16 3.91 5.78
CA PHE A 98 -6.11 3.52 6.73
C PHE A 98 -6.48 2.32 7.62
N GLN A 99 -7.77 1.96 7.69
CA GLN A 99 -8.22 0.76 8.42
C GLN A 99 -8.15 -0.52 7.56
N LEU A 100 -7.88 -0.42 6.26
CA LEU A 100 -7.83 -1.59 5.36
C LEU A 100 -6.88 -2.70 5.83
N PRO A 101 -5.64 -2.43 6.31
CA PRO A 101 -4.72 -3.48 6.72
C PRO A 101 -5.20 -4.30 7.92
N GLU A 102 -6.07 -3.74 8.76
CA GLU A 102 -6.58 -4.38 9.98
C GLU A 102 -7.93 -5.09 9.75
N LEU A 103 -8.53 -4.93 8.56
CA LEU A 103 -9.87 -5.45 8.29
C LEU A 103 -9.94 -6.98 8.29
N CYS A 104 -8.90 -7.64 7.77
CA CYS A 104 -8.81 -9.09 7.65
C CYS A 104 -7.62 -9.59 8.47
N GLN A 105 -7.72 -10.79 9.05
CA GLN A 105 -6.61 -11.39 9.82
C GLN A 105 -5.34 -11.54 8.98
N GLN A 106 -5.50 -11.94 7.72
CA GLN A 106 -4.48 -11.86 6.69
C GLN A 106 -4.95 -10.86 5.64
N ASN A 107 -4.08 -9.92 5.26
CA ASN A 107 -4.47 -8.75 4.49
C ASN A 107 -3.85 -8.70 3.08
N THR A 108 -3.02 -9.67 2.70
CA THR A 108 -2.31 -9.70 1.42
C THR A 108 -3.25 -9.60 0.23
N THR A 109 -4.29 -10.44 0.20
CA THR A 109 -5.27 -10.48 -0.88
C THR A 109 -6.11 -9.20 -0.93
N LEU A 110 -6.55 -8.71 0.23
CA LEU A 110 -7.31 -7.46 0.34
C LEU A 110 -6.49 -6.27 -0.19
N LEU A 111 -5.26 -6.12 0.27
CA LEU A 111 -4.39 -5.00 -0.09
C LEU A 111 -4.00 -5.06 -1.57
N MET A 112 -3.70 -6.24 -2.12
CA MET A 112 -3.43 -6.40 -3.54
C MET A 112 -4.65 -6.05 -4.41
N LEU A 113 -5.86 -6.52 -4.03
CA LEU A 113 -7.10 -6.18 -4.74
C LEU A 113 -7.41 -4.68 -4.64
N PHE A 114 -7.18 -4.06 -3.49
CA PHE A 114 -7.32 -2.62 -3.31
C PHE A 114 -6.38 -1.84 -4.25
N VAL A 115 -5.10 -2.21 -4.30
CA VAL A 115 -4.12 -1.56 -5.18
C VAL A 115 -4.48 -1.76 -6.66
N LEU A 116 -4.99 -2.93 -7.04
CA LEU A 116 -5.49 -3.17 -8.39
C LEU A 116 -6.73 -2.33 -8.70
N CYS A 117 -7.64 -2.12 -7.76
CA CYS A 117 -8.80 -1.25 -7.93
C CYS A 117 -8.39 0.22 -8.18
N ILE A 118 -7.38 0.74 -7.48
CA ILE A 118 -6.90 2.11 -7.71
C ILE A 118 -6.11 2.26 -9.03
N ALA A 119 -5.41 1.20 -9.46
CA ALA A 119 -4.63 1.20 -10.69
C ALA A 119 -5.50 0.95 -11.94
N ALA A 120 -6.56 0.16 -11.83
CA ALA A 120 -7.40 -0.24 -12.97
C ALA A 120 -7.92 0.94 -13.81
N PRO A 121 -8.44 2.04 -13.22
CA PRO A 121 -8.84 3.24 -13.97
C PRO A 121 -7.74 3.92 -14.78
N LEU A 122 -6.47 3.63 -14.49
CA LEU A 122 -5.29 4.24 -15.12
C LEU A 122 -4.59 3.28 -16.09
N LEU A 123 -5.12 2.07 -16.32
CA LEU A 123 -4.42 1.04 -17.10
C LEU A 123 -4.09 1.44 -18.52
N SER A 124 -4.93 2.19 -19.22
CA SER A 124 -4.59 2.68 -20.57
C SER A 124 -3.32 3.54 -20.60
N ILE A 125 -2.96 4.17 -19.47
CA ILE A 125 -1.73 4.94 -19.31
C ILE A 125 -0.58 4.03 -18.86
N LEU A 126 -0.86 3.13 -17.92
CA LEU A 126 0.14 2.26 -17.29
C LEU A 126 0.49 1.01 -18.13
N TYR A 127 -0.34 0.64 -19.09
CA TYR A 127 -0.23 -0.60 -19.88
C TYR A 127 1.16 -0.80 -20.52
N PRO A 128 1.79 0.22 -21.14
CA PRO A 128 3.14 0.07 -21.68
C PRO A 128 4.17 -0.32 -20.62
N LEU A 129 3.94 0.04 -19.36
CA LEU A 129 4.86 -0.24 -18.26
C LEU A 129 4.73 -1.70 -17.80
N PHE A 130 3.55 -2.30 -17.85
CA PHE A 130 3.35 -3.67 -17.36
C PHE A 130 3.89 -4.75 -18.31
N GLY A 131 4.33 -4.38 -19.52
CA GLY A 131 4.76 -5.35 -20.54
C GLY A 131 3.64 -6.25 -21.05
N GLY A 132 2.38 -5.93 -20.73
CA GLY A 132 1.21 -6.72 -21.07
C GLY A 132 0.02 -6.45 -20.15
N SER A 133 -1.05 -7.22 -20.36
CA SER A 133 -2.26 -7.14 -19.54
C SER A 133 -2.12 -7.92 -18.23
N ILE A 134 -2.90 -7.55 -17.22
CA ILE A 134 -2.94 -8.21 -15.90
C ILE A 134 -4.25 -9.01 -15.78
N ALA A 135 -4.19 -10.14 -15.06
CA ALA A 135 -5.36 -10.87 -14.58
C ALA A 135 -5.14 -11.35 -13.14
N VAL A 136 -6.22 -11.61 -12.42
CA VAL A 136 -6.17 -12.20 -11.09
C VAL A 136 -6.94 -13.52 -11.10
N VAL A 137 -6.38 -14.53 -10.45
CA VAL A 137 -7.09 -15.76 -10.09
C VAL A 137 -7.29 -15.73 -8.59
N LEU A 138 -8.53 -15.62 -8.14
CA LEU A 138 -8.90 -15.64 -6.73
C LEU A 138 -9.36 -17.05 -6.36
N THR A 139 -8.55 -17.76 -5.58
CA THR A 139 -8.84 -19.12 -5.10
C THR A 139 -9.70 -19.09 -3.83
N GLY A 140 -10.20 -20.23 -3.35
CA GLY A 140 -11.01 -20.31 -2.12
C GLY A 140 -12.45 -19.81 -2.23
N ILE A 141 -12.72 -18.84 -3.11
CA ILE A 141 -14.04 -18.24 -3.33
C ILE A 141 -14.51 -18.48 -4.78
N GLN A 142 -15.79 -18.77 -4.97
CA GLN A 142 -16.43 -19.01 -6.26
C GLN A 142 -17.40 -17.91 -6.69
N THR A 143 -18.05 -17.23 -5.74
CA THR A 143 -18.99 -16.13 -5.99
C THR A 143 -18.62 -14.91 -5.17
N VAL A 144 -18.95 -13.71 -5.65
CA VAL A 144 -18.65 -12.47 -4.91
C VAL A 144 -19.44 -12.40 -3.61
N SER A 145 -20.65 -12.98 -3.59
CA SER A 145 -21.52 -13.04 -2.41
C SER A 145 -20.96 -13.84 -1.22
N GLN A 146 -19.96 -14.70 -1.44
CA GLN A 146 -19.31 -15.45 -0.35
C GLN A 146 -18.41 -14.55 0.52
N SER A 147 -17.97 -13.39 0.02
CA SER A 147 -17.15 -12.44 0.78
C SER A 147 -17.74 -11.03 0.76
N PRO A 148 -18.32 -10.59 1.88
CA PRO A 148 -18.77 -9.20 2.05
C PRO A 148 -17.64 -8.18 1.85
N VAL A 149 -16.41 -8.55 2.22
CA VAL A 149 -15.20 -7.73 1.99
C VAL A 149 -14.99 -7.50 0.49
N LEU A 150 -15.00 -8.56 -0.32
CA LEU A 150 -14.84 -8.45 -1.78
C LEU A 150 -15.97 -7.62 -2.40
N GLN A 151 -17.21 -7.88 -2.00
CA GLN A 151 -18.37 -7.16 -2.52
C GLN A 151 -18.26 -5.65 -2.26
N GLU A 152 -17.96 -5.25 -1.03
CA GLU A 152 -17.88 -3.84 -0.65
C GLU A 152 -16.61 -3.16 -1.20
N LEU A 153 -15.50 -3.88 -1.32
CA LEU A 153 -14.29 -3.38 -1.99
C LEU A 153 -14.57 -3.07 -3.47
N LEU A 154 -15.18 -4.01 -4.20
CA LEU A 154 -15.51 -3.82 -5.62
C LEU A 154 -16.49 -2.66 -5.80
N ARG A 155 -17.53 -2.61 -4.97
CA ARG A 155 -18.50 -1.52 -4.99
C ARG A 155 -17.82 -0.18 -4.73
N THR A 156 -16.93 -0.08 -3.75
CA THR A 156 -16.36 1.19 -3.29
C THR A 156 -15.16 1.66 -4.08
N CYS A 157 -14.30 0.76 -4.51
CA CYS A 157 -13.07 1.10 -5.22
C CYS A 157 -13.14 0.81 -6.72
N GLY A 158 -14.10 0.00 -7.19
CA GLY A 158 -14.24 -0.37 -8.61
C GLY A 158 -14.76 0.74 -9.53
N GLY A 159 -15.23 1.85 -8.97
CA GLY A 159 -15.79 2.99 -9.71
C GLY A 159 -17.31 2.91 -9.89
N PRO A 160 -17.91 3.70 -10.79
CA PRO A 160 -19.32 3.57 -11.12
C PRO A 160 -19.58 2.29 -11.92
N GLU A 161 -20.81 1.76 -11.90
CA GLU A 161 -21.25 0.63 -12.76
C GLU A 161 -22.04 1.09 -13.99
N LYS A 162 -22.47 2.35 -14.02
CA LYS A 162 -23.32 2.93 -15.07
C LYS A 162 -22.77 4.26 -15.55
N TRP A 163 -22.66 4.41 -16.87
CA TRP A 163 -22.30 5.65 -17.55
C TRP A 163 -23.43 6.06 -18.47
N LYS A 164 -23.61 7.37 -18.60
CA LYS A 164 -24.64 7.93 -19.46
C LYS A 164 -24.06 9.09 -20.25
N GLY A 165 -24.24 9.02 -21.56
CA GLY A 165 -24.06 10.13 -22.49
C GLY A 165 -25.39 10.63 -23.03
N LYS A 166 -25.33 11.53 -24.02
CA LYS A 166 -26.52 12.11 -24.66
C LYS A 166 -27.39 11.05 -25.37
N HIS A 167 -26.74 10.09 -26.02
CA HIS A 167 -27.38 9.10 -26.90
C HIS A 167 -27.08 7.66 -26.49
N TRP A 168 -26.51 7.45 -25.30
CA TRP A 168 -26.11 6.11 -24.89
C TRP A 168 -26.08 5.96 -23.38
N THR A 169 -26.30 4.74 -22.92
CA THR A 169 -26.13 4.32 -21.52
C THR A 169 -25.35 3.01 -21.52
N ALA A 170 -24.23 2.97 -20.80
CA ALA A 170 -23.47 1.75 -20.58
C ALA A 170 -23.66 1.26 -19.15
N THR A 171 -23.83 -0.04 -18.96
CA THR A 171 -23.88 -0.73 -17.67
C THR A 171 -22.88 -1.87 -17.69
N VAL A 172 -21.86 -1.78 -16.85
CA VAL A 172 -20.78 -2.78 -16.75
C VAL A 172 -20.55 -3.01 -15.26
N PRO A 173 -21.22 -4.02 -14.68
CA PRO A 173 -21.14 -4.35 -13.26
C PRO A 173 -19.72 -4.74 -12.82
N HIS A 174 -19.41 -4.56 -11.53
CA HIS A 174 -18.12 -5.00 -10.98
C HIS A 174 -18.06 -6.52 -10.75
N SER A 175 -19.20 -7.15 -10.51
CA SER A 175 -19.33 -8.60 -10.39
C SER A 175 -20.24 -9.12 -11.49
N TRP A 176 -19.75 -10.09 -12.26
CA TRP A 176 -20.53 -10.76 -13.28
C TRP A 176 -20.97 -12.11 -12.73
N GLN A 177 -22.28 -12.31 -12.71
CA GLN A 177 -22.94 -13.54 -12.30
C GLN A 177 -23.44 -14.28 -13.54
N PRO A 178 -23.58 -15.62 -13.52
CA PRO A 178 -24.11 -16.37 -14.64
C PRO A 178 -25.49 -15.86 -15.06
N HIS A 179 -25.59 -15.30 -16.26
CA HIS A 179 -26.87 -14.88 -16.83
C HIS A 179 -27.55 -16.06 -17.51
N ARG A 180 -28.80 -16.37 -17.13
CA ARG A 180 -29.57 -17.48 -17.71
C ARG A 180 -30.96 -16.99 -18.09
N GLU A 181 -31.29 -17.11 -19.36
CA GLU A 181 -32.64 -16.84 -19.85
C GLU A 181 -33.63 -17.93 -19.39
N LEU A 182 -34.92 -17.59 -19.41
CA LEU A 182 -35.99 -18.54 -19.11
C LEU A 182 -35.88 -19.73 -20.08
N CYS A 183 -35.96 -20.96 -19.54
CA CYS A 183 -35.81 -22.22 -20.28
C CYS A 183 -34.40 -22.51 -20.87
N ALA A 184 -33.40 -21.65 -20.66
CA ALA A 184 -32.06 -21.92 -21.15
C ALA A 184 -31.35 -22.99 -20.31
N ALA A 185 -30.81 -24.03 -20.97
CA ALA A 185 -30.11 -25.12 -20.30
C ALA A 185 -28.73 -24.74 -19.74
N ARG A 186 -28.14 -23.61 -20.17
CA ARG A 186 -26.81 -23.12 -19.74
C ARG A 186 -26.82 -21.60 -19.64
N PRO A 187 -25.86 -20.98 -18.90
CA PRO A 187 -25.69 -19.53 -18.92
C PRO A 187 -25.34 -19.03 -20.33
N SER A 188 -25.64 -17.75 -20.60
CA SER A 188 -25.40 -17.11 -21.89
C SER A 188 -23.92 -16.98 -22.20
N ASP A 189 -23.55 -17.22 -23.46
CA ASP A 189 -22.20 -16.93 -23.97
C ASP A 189 -22.11 -15.50 -24.57
N ASP A 190 -23.24 -14.77 -24.66
CA ASP A 190 -23.27 -13.42 -25.19
C ASP A 190 -22.75 -12.41 -24.16
N LEU A 191 -21.68 -11.70 -24.52
CA LEU A 191 -21.09 -10.67 -23.69
C LEU A 191 -22.07 -9.53 -23.38
N ALA A 192 -23.02 -9.25 -24.28
CA ALA A 192 -24.03 -8.23 -24.09
C ALA A 192 -24.95 -8.52 -22.89
N ASP A 193 -25.03 -9.78 -22.43
CA ASP A 193 -25.82 -10.10 -21.23
C ASP A 193 -25.14 -9.70 -19.92
N TYR A 194 -23.81 -9.60 -19.94
CA TYR A 194 -22.99 -9.26 -18.78
C TYR A 194 -22.58 -7.78 -18.77
N ALA A 195 -22.35 -7.19 -19.94
CA ALA A 195 -21.93 -5.81 -20.13
C ALA A 195 -22.74 -5.14 -21.23
N LYS A 196 -23.60 -4.18 -20.89
CA LYS A 196 -24.63 -3.63 -21.78
C LYS A 196 -24.33 -2.20 -22.20
N LEU A 197 -24.22 -1.95 -23.49
CA LEU A 197 -24.20 -0.61 -24.08
C LEU A 197 -25.50 -0.40 -24.87
N LYS A 198 -26.41 0.40 -24.31
CA LYS A 198 -27.63 0.81 -24.99
C LYS A 198 -27.38 2.12 -25.73
N VAL A 199 -27.50 2.11 -27.06
CA VAL A 199 -27.41 3.30 -27.91
C VAL A 199 -28.81 3.69 -28.38
N THR A 200 -29.13 4.98 -28.32
CA THR A 200 -30.44 5.54 -28.61
C THR A 200 -30.30 6.75 -29.54
N ALA A 201 -30.92 6.67 -30.71
CA ALA A 201 -31.05 7.78 -31.66
C ALA A 201 -32.54 8.06 -31.90
N GLY A 202 -32.98 9.28 -31.58
CA GLY A 202 -34.41 9.63 -31.55
C GLY A 202 -35.21 8.72 -30.60
N LYS A 203 -36.26 8.08 -31.12
CA LYS A 203 -37.10 7.11 -30.37
C LYS A 203 -36.67 5.65 -30.56
N LYS A 204 -35.53 5.40 -31.20
CA LYS A 204 -35.05 4.06 -31.57
C LYS A 204 -33.82 3.72 -30.74
N SER A 205 -33.65 2.45 -30.39
CA SER A 205 -32.49 1.98 -29.64
C SER A 205 -31.98 0.64 -30.13
N MET A 206 -30.71 0.38 -29.85
CA MET A 206 -30.04 -0.93 -29.97
C MET A 206 -29.21 -1.19 -28.72
N THR A 207 -28.94 -2.46 -28.43
CA THR A 207 -28.03 -2.89 -27.38
C THR A 207 -26.82 -3.56 -28.03
N LEU A 208 -25.64 -3.19 -27.56
CA LEU A 208 -24.34 -3.72 -27.95
C LEU A 208 -23.62 -4.25 -26.69
N PRO A 209 -22.62 -5.12 -26.83
CA PRO A 209 -21.71 -5.42 -25.73
C PRO A 209 -20.93 -4.16 -25.34
N ALA A 210 -20.99 -3.77 -24.06
CA ALA A 210 -20.18 -2.68 -23.55
C ALA A 210 -18.73 -3.12 -23.40
N GLN A 211 -17.80 -2.25 -23.79
CA GLN A 211 -16.38 -2.53 -23.59
C GLN A 211 -15.99 -2.48 -22.12
N VAL A 212 -15.09 -3.36 -21.71
CA VAL A 212 -14.50 -3.36 -20.37
C VAL A 212 -13.13 -2.70 -20.44
N VAL A 213 -13.07 -1.38 -20.19
CA VAL A 213 -11.83 -0.60 -20.31
C VAL A 213 -11.56 0.12 -19.01
N ASN A 214 -10.29 0.13 -18.58
CA ASN A 214 -9.81 0.81 -17.39
C ASN A 214 -10.60 0.40 -16.13
N ARG A 215 -10.78 -0.92 -15.95
CA ARG A 215 -11.58 -1.45 -14.86
C ARG A 215 -11.17 -2.86 -14.44
N LEU A 216 -11.33 -3.11 -13.15
CA LEU A 216 -11.33 -4.44 -12.55
C LEU A 216 -12.75 -5.03 -12.52
N VAL A 217 -12.89 -6.27 -13.00
CA VAL A 217 -14.17 -6.98 -13.06
C VAL A 217 -14.03 -8.39 -12.47
N ALA A 218 -14.85 -8.74 -11.50
CA ALA A 218 -14.93 -10.07 -10.94
C ALA A 218 -15.84 -10.96 -11.80
N LEU A 219 -15.32 -12.12 -12.20
CA LEU A 219 -15.99 -13.10 -13.04
C LEU A 219 -16.23 -14.36 -12.20
N GLU A 220 -17.48 -14.57 -11.78
CA GLU A 220 -17.85 -15.73 -10.94
C GLU A 220 -17.60 -17.05 -11.66
N ASN A 221 -17.31 -18.10 -10.90
CA ASN A 221 -16.88 -19.41 -11.44
C ASN A 221 -17.85 -19.99 -12.48
N SER A 222 -19.15 -19.76 -12.32
CA SER A 222 -20.21 -20.31 -13.16
C SER A 222 -20.41 -19.60 -14.50
N ILE A 223 -19.70 -18.50 -14.77
CA ILE A 223 -19.75 -17.83 -16.08
C ILE A 223 -19.09 -18.71 -17.16
N PRO A 224 -19.61 -18.79 -18.39
CA PRO A 224 -18.99 -19.59 -19.43
C PRO A 224 -17.56 -19.16 -19.77
N GLN A 225 -16.71 -20.15 -20.07
CA GLN A 225 -15.30 -19.88 -20.40
C GLN A 225 -15.13 -19.03 -21.66
N ALA A 226 -16.10 -19.08 -22.59
CA ALA A 226 -16.11 -18.24 -23.78
C ALA A 226 -16.14 -16.74 -23.43
N VAL A 227 -16.95 -16.35 -22.45
CA VAL A 227 -17.04 -14.98 -21.95
C VAL A 227 -15.73 -14.57 -21.27
N VAL A 228 -15.19 -15.42 -20.38
CA VAL A 228 -13.91 -15.17 -19.70
C VAL A 228 -12.76 -14.99 -20.70
N ASN A 229 -12.71 -15.84 -21.74
CA ASN A 229 -11.72 -15.77 -22.80
C ASN A 229 -11.89 -14.50 -23.64
N THR A 230 -13.14 -14.11 -23.94
CA THR A 230 -13.45 -12.88 -24.67
C THR A 230 -12.95 -11.67 -23.89
N VAL A 231 -13.21 -11.59 -22.58
CA VAL A 231 -12.72 -10.49 -21.74
C VAL A 231 -11.20 -10.48 -21.68
N SER A 232 -10.59 -11.65 -21.49
CA SER A 232 -9.14 -11.79 -21.35
C SER A 232 -8.40 -11.45 -22.66
N LYS A 233 -8.96 -11.76 -23.83
CA LYS A 233 -8.32 -11.53 -25.13
C LYS A 233 -8.63 -10.16 -25.72
N ASN A 234 -9.88 -9.70 -25.64
CA ASN A 234 -10.34 -8.54 -26.40
C ASN A 234 -10.26 -7.22 -25.62
N TYR A 235 -10.10 -7.28 -24.28
CA TYR A 235 -10.05 -6.08 -23.43
C TYR A 235 -8.72 -5.95 -22.68
N PRO A 236 -7.64 -5.49 -23.35
CA PRO A 236 -6.29 -5.46 -22.77
C PRO A 236 -6.16 -4.52 -21.57
N PHE A 237 -7.03 -3.50 -21.46
CA PHE A 237 -7.06 -2.52 -20.37
C PHE A 237 -8.05 -2.89 -19.25
N SER A 238 -8.49 -4.15 -19.18
CA SER A 238 -9.28 -4.68 -18.06
C SER A 238 -8.41 -5.52 -17.12
N VAL A 239 -8.81 -5.60 -15.85
CA VAL A 239 -8.29 -6.59 -14.88
C VAL A 239 -9.41 -7.60 -14.58
N PRO A 240 -9.49 -8.72 -15.31
CA PRO A 240 -10.40 -9.78 -14.92
C PRO A 240 -9.90 -10.45 -13.63
N VAL A 241 -10.78 -10.54 -12.63
CA VAL A 241 -10.60 -11.32 -11.41
C VAL A 241 -11.46 -12.56 -11.52
N VAL A 242 -10.83 -13.69 -11.84
CA VAL A 242 -11.53 -14.95 -12.07
C VAL A 242 -11.62 -15.72 -10.75
N LEU A 243 -12.85 -16.04 -10.34
CA LEU A 243 -13.14 -16.69 -9.06
C LEU A 243 -13.17 -18.21 -9.20
N GLY A 244 -12.46 -18.91 -8.32
CA GLY A 244 -12.60 -20.35 -8.11
C GLY A 244 -12.12 -21.25 -9.24
N ARG A 245 -11.44 -20.70 -10.26
CA ARG A 245 -10.91 -21.47 -11.40
C ARG A 245 -9.62 -20.89 -11.96
N LYS A 246 -8.87 -21.76 -12.63
CA LYS A 246 -7.61 -21.39 -13.29
C LYS A 246 -7.87 -20.66 -14.60
N LEU A 247 -7.01 -19.69 -14.92
CA LEU A 247 -6.97 -19.03 -16.22
C LEU A 247 -5.87 -19.66 -17.09
N ALA A 248 -6.22 -20.67 -17.88
CA ALA A 248 -5.27 -21.39 -18.73
C ALA A 248 -5.02 -20.67 -20.07
N GLY A 249 -3.78 -20.68 -20.55
CA GLY A 249 -3.42 -20.17 -21.89
C GLY A 249 -3.56 -18.65 -22.05
N SER A 250 -3.52 -17.91 -20.94
CA SER A 250 -3.55 -16.45 -20.95
C SER A 250 -2.13 -15.89 -21.04
N GLU A 251 -1.91 -14.96 -21.97
CA GLU A 251 -0.66 -14.20 -22.11
C GLU A 251 -0.52 -13.07 -21.06
N ARG A 252 -1.53 -12.90 -20.22
CA ARG A 252 -1.55 -11.91 -19.14
C ARG A 252 -0.60 -12.30 -18.02
N THR A 253 -0.06 -11.31 -17.33
CA THR A 253 0.56 -11.51 -16.01
C THR A 253 -0.54 -11.90 -15.02
N ILE A 254 -0.47 -13.11 -14.46
CA ILE A 254 -1.50 -13.65 -13.56
C ILE A 254 -1.02 -13.53 -12.11
N PHE A 255 -1.80 -12.83 -11.29
CA PHE A 255 -1.66 -12.86 -9.83
C PHE A 255 -2.61 -13.92 -9.26
N THR A 256 -2.07 -14.91 -8.56
CA THR A 256 -2.88 -15.89 -7.83
C THR A 256 -3.00 -15.44 -6.39
N LEU A 257 -4.22 -15.25 -5.89
CA LEU A 257 -4.52 -14.77 -4.54
C LEU A 257 -5.40 -15.80 -3.81
N ASP A 258 -5.29 -15.84 -2.47
CA ASP A 258 -6.13 -16.69 -1.63
C ASP A 258 -7.36 -15.93 -1.15
N GLY A 259 -8.51 -16.21 -1.77
CA GLY A 259 -9.78 -15.61 -1.37
C GLY A 259 -10.22 -16.00 0.04
N ASN A 260 -9.71 -17.08 0.63
CA ASN A 260 -10.05 -17.44 2.02
C ASN A 260 -9.61 -16.36 3.02
N GLU A 261 -8.56 -15.58 2.70
CA GLU A 261 -8.13 -14.43 3.50
C GLU A 261 -9.25 -13.38 3.68
N LEU A 262 -10.18 -13.30 2.72
CA LEU A 262 -11.30 -12.35 2.74
C LEU A 262 -12.52 -12.84 3.53
N LEU A 263 -12.47 -14.04 4.10
CA LEU A 263 -13.57 -14.65 4.85
C LEU A 263 -13.45 -14.42 6.36
N ASN A 264 -12.24 -14.15 6.88
CA ASN A 264 -12.02 -13.85 8.29
C ASN A 264 -11.73 -12.35 8.49
N TYR A 265 -12.78 -11.58 8.81
CA TYR A 265 -12.74 -10.12 8.86
C TYR A 265 -13.53 -9.54 10.06
N ASP A 266 -13.17 -8.32 10.46
CA ASP A 266 -13.93 -7.55 11.45
C ASP A 266 -15.16 -6.90 10.80
N GLU A 267 -16.35 -7.42 11.10
CA GLU A 267 -17.62 -6.90 10.58
C GLU A 267 -17.90 -5.44 10.97
N LYS A 268 -17.57 -5.04 12.20
CA LYS A 268 -17.79 -3.64 12.65
C LYS A 268 -16.85 -2.69 11.93
N MET A 269 -15.61 -3.11 11.67
CA MET A 269 -14.68 -2.34 10.85
C MET A 269 -15.15 -2.25 9.40
N LEU A 270 -15.62 -3.35 8.82
CA LEU A 270 -16.17 -3.38 7.46
C LEU A 270 -17.27 -2.33 7.26
N GLN A 271 -18.27 -2.32 8.16
CA GLN A 271 -19.40 -1.39 8.09
C GLN A 271 -18.93 0.07 8.24
N ARG A 272 -17.98 0.35 9.15
CA ARG A 272 -17.44 1.70 9.35
C ARG A 272 -16.66 2.20 8.13
N LEU A 273 -15.80 1.36 7.57
CA LEU A 273 -14.99 1.70 6.41
C LEU A 273 -15.88 2.02 5.20
N PHE A 274 -16.82 1.13 4.90
CA PHE A 274 -17.66 1.26 3.70
C PHE A 274 -18.89 2.15 3.89
N ALA A 275 -19.18 2.62 5.11
CA ALA A 275 -20.05 3.78 5.31
C ALA A 275 -19.50 5.04 4.60
N GLN A 276 -18.18 5.12 4.38
CA GLN A 276 -17.52 6.19 3.63
C GLN A 276 -17.45 5.94 2.13
N HIS A 277 -18.20 4.96 1.61
CA HIS A 277 -18.20 4.55 0.19
C HIS A 277 -18.22 5.73 -0.80
N SER A 278 -19.17 6.66 -0.62
CA SER A 278 -19.31 7.83 -1.50
C SER A 278 -18.10 8.76 -1.46
N ASN A 279 -17.47 8.89 -0.29
CA ASN A 279 -16.29 9.73 -0.11
C ASN A 279 -15.07 9.09 -0.79
N ILE A 280 -14.87 7.77 -0.59
CA ILE A 280 -13.78 7.02 -1.21
C ILE A 280 -13.90 7.05 -2.74
N GLN A 281 -15.09 6.74 -3.30
CA GLN A 281 -15.31 6.81 -4.74
C GLN A 281 -14.98 8.19 -5.34
N ASN A 282 -15.39 9.27 -4.65
CA ASN A 282 -15.14 10.63 -5.13
C ASN A 282 -13.63 10.98 -5.09
N ILE A 283 -12.92 10.59 -4.02
CA ILE A 283 -11.48 10.81 -3.90
C ILE A 283 -10.70 10.02 -4.95
N LEU A 284 -11.01 8.74 -5.14
CA LEU A 284 -10.37 7.93 -6.18
C LEU A 284 -10.66 8.49 -7.57
N LYS A 285 -11.88 8.97 -7.83
CA LYS A 285 -12.20 9.68 -9.08
C LYS A 285 -11.31 10.91 -9.26
N LYS A 286 -11.23 11.80 -8.27
CA LYS A 286 -10.41 13.03 -8.34
C LYS A 286 -8.93 12.72 -8.56
N PHE A 287 -8.42 11.66 -7.95
CA PHE A 287 -7.06 11.16 -8.17
C PHE A 287 -6.86 10.76 -9.64
N VAL A 288 -7.77 9.96 -10.21
CA VAL A 288 -7.72 9.55 -11.62
C VAL A 288 -7.77 10.75 -12.57
N VAL A 289 -8.70 11.69 -12.35
CA VAL A 289 -8.82 12.92 -13.16
C VAL A 289 -7.52 13.72 -13.11
N HIS A 290 -6.90 13.83 -11.93
CA HIS A 290 -5.69 14.62 -11.74
C HIS A 290 -4.53 14.09 -12.59
N TYR A 291 -4.29 12.78 -12.57
CA TYR A 291 -3.15 12.17 -13.26
C TYR A 291 -3.40 11.86 -14.74
N ARG A 292 -4.65 11.85 -15.20
CA ARG A 292 -4.99 11.78 -16.63
C ARG A 292 -4.65 13.05 -17.41
N LYS A 293 -4.47 14.19 -16.74
CA LYS A 293 -4.13 15.46 -17.41
C LYS A 293 -2.78 15.41 -18.13
N ASN A 294 -1.79 14.74 -17.53
CA ASN A 294 -0.44 14.58 -18.06
C ASN A 294 -0.04 13.10 -18.01
N PRO A 295 -0.56 12.26 -18.93
CA PRO A 295 -0.42 10.81 -18.85
C PRO A 295 1.03 10.34 -19.03
N GLN A 296 1.82 11.02 -19.87
CA GLN A 296 3.23 10.68 -20.10
C GLN A 296 4.08 10.94 -18.86
N ASP A 297 3.93 12.11 -18.23
CA ASP A 297 4.65 12.46 -16.99
C ASP A 297 4.28 11.50 -15.86
N PHE A 298 2.98 11.15 -15.76
CA PHE A 298 2.53 10.18 -14.78
C PHE A 298 3.17 8.81 -14.99
N ALA A 299 3.17 8.29 -16.23
CA ALA A 299 3.80 7.01 -16.55
C ALA A 299 5.32 7.00 -16.26
N ALA A 300 6.02 8.07 -16.63
CA ALA A 300 7.45 8.22 -16.37
C ALA A 300 7.76 8.25 -14.85
N ASP A 301 6.95 8.95 -14.07
CA ASP A 301 7.12 9.00 -12.61
C ASP A 301 6.85 7.65 -11.94
N ILE A 302 5.85 6.89 -12.43
CA ILE A 302 5.59 5.52 -11.96
C ILE A 302 6.77 4.61 -12.24
N GLU A 303 7.33 4.63 -13.45
CA GLU A 303 8.49 3.80 -13.80
C GLU A 303 9.70 4.12 -12.89
N ARG A 304 9.96 5.42 -12.69
CA ARG A 304 11.05 5.90 -11.82
C ARG A 304 10.88 5.44 -10.38
N ARG A 305 9.66 5.51 -9.83
CA ARG A 305 9.37 5.10 -8.44
C ARG A 305 9.43 3.60 -8.26
N ALA A 306 8.87 2.85 -9.22
CA ALA A 306 8.84 1.39 -9.18
C ALA A 306 10.26 0.78 -9.09
N ALA A 307 11.27 1.45 -9.66
CA ALA A 307 12.67 1.03 -9.57
C ALA A 307 13.17 0.81 -8.12
N ARG A 308 12.62 1.54 -7.14
CA ARG A 308 13.01 1.44 -5.72
C ARG A 308 12.49 0.17 -5.04
N PHE A 309 11.46 -0.46 -5.59
CA PHE A 309 10.82 -1.64 -5.01
C PHE A 309 11.32 -2.95 -5.61
N ILE A 310 12.19 -2.89 -6.61
CA ILE A 310 12.72 -4.05 -7.31
C ILE A 310 14.00 -4.52 -6.58
N PRO A 311 14.11 -5.82 -6.25
CA PRO A 311 15.28 -6.34 -5.57
C PRO A 311 16.53 -6.12 -6.43
N SER A 312 17.57 -5.54 -5.84
CA SER A 312 18.88 -5.38 -6.47
C SER A 312 19.83 -6.41 -5.84
N LYS A 313 20.36 -7.34 -6.64
CA LYS A 313 21.44 -8.23 -6.18
C LYS A 313 22.77 -7.58 -6.51
N HIS A 314 23.65 -7.46 -5.52
CA HIS A 314 25.02 -7.00 -5.73
C HIS A 314 25.96 -8.21 -5.77
N ASP A 315 26.70 -8.36 -6.87
CA ASP A 315 27.79 -9.34 -7.03
C ASP A 315 29.09 -8.56 -7.24
N GLY A 316 29.79 -8.30 -6.13
CA GLY A 316 30.95 -7.40 -6.10
C GLY A 316 30.58 -6.00 -6.57
N ARG A 317 31.13 -5.57 -7.72
CA ARG A 317 30.87 -4.26 -8.34
C ARG A 317 29.66 -4.23 -9.28
N PHE A 318 29.03 -5.37 -9.52
CA PHE A 318 27.94 -5.50 -10.49
C PHE A 318 26.60 -5.58 -9.77
N THR A 319 25.62 -4.85 -10.29
CA THR A 319 24.24 -4.87 -9.77
C THR A 319 23.35 -5.59 -10.78
N CYS A 320 22.71 -6.67 -10.36
CA CYS A 320 21.73 -7.41 -11.13
C CYS A 320 20.31 -7.09 -10.62
N ASN A 321 19.53 -6.41 -11.45
CA ASN A 321 18.13 -6.03 -11.17
C ASN A 321 17.13 -7.00 -11.84
N SER A 322 17.53 -8.25 -12.09
CA SER A 322 16.65 -9.21 -12.75
C SER A 322 15.55 -9.67 -11.79
N ALA A 323 14.36 -9.07 -11.92
CA ALA A 323 13.14 -9.57 -11.30
C ALA A 323 12.21 -10.15 -12.37
N ASP A 324 11.30 -11.03 -11.97
CA ASP A 324 10.31 -11.57 -12.89
C ASP A 324 9.23 -10.53 -13.24
N ALA A 325 8.46 -10.78 -14.31
CA ALA A 325 7.41 -9.88 -14.76
C ALA A 325 6.36 -9.59 -13.67
N SER A 326 6.09 -10.56 -12.80
CA SER A 326 5.19 -10.43 -11.66
C SER A 326 5.69 -9.40 -10.65
N THR A 327 6.95 -9.48 -10.25
CA THR A 327 7.59 -8.54 -9.31
C THR A 327 7.64 -7.14 -9.88
N HIS A 328 8.00 -6.99 -11.16
CA HIS A 328 7.95 -5.68 -11.83
C HIS A 328 6.54 -5.07 -11.85
N ALA A 329 5.52 -5.89 -12.11
CA ALA A 329 4.14 -5.43 -12.09
C ALA A 329 3.68 -5.03 -10.68
N LYS A 330 4.03 -5.81 -9.65
CA LYS A 330 3.76 -5.47 -8.24
C LYS A 330 4.45 -4.17 -7.81
N ALA A 331 5.71 -3.96 -8.20
CA ALA A 331 6.44 -2.72 -7.92
C ALA A 331 5.73 -1.49 -8.54
N LYS A 332 5.25 -1.62 -9.77
CA LYS A 332 4.48 -0.56 -10.46
C LYS A 332 3.14 -0.29 -9.77
N LEU A 333 2.48 -1.33 -9.28
CA LEU A 333 1.26 -1.21 -8.48
C LEU A 333 1.52 -0.48 -7.15
N LEU A 334 2.60 -0.79 -6.43
CA LEU A 334 3.01 -0.06 -5.23
C LEU A 334 3.34 1.42 -5.53
N ALA A 335 3.97 1.72 -6.66
CA ALA A 335 4.21 3.10 -7.08
C ALA A 335 2.90 3.88 -7.29
N VAL A 336 1.84 3.24 -7.81
CA VAL A 336 0.51 3.87 -7.92
C VAL A 336 -0.08 4.18 -6.54
N LEU A 337 0.07 3.27 -5.58
CA LEU A 337 -0.34 3.51 -4.19
C LEU A 337 0.44 4.68 -3.56
N GLU A 338 1.77 4.71 -3.71
CA GLU A 338 2.60 5.82 -3.24
C GLU A 338 2.11 7.18 -3.80
N LYS A 339 1.71 7.20 -5.08
CA LYS A 339 1.17 8.42 -5.73
C LYS A 339 -0.19 8.83 -5.19
N LEU A 340 -1.06 7.88 -4.85
CA LEU A 340 -2.36 8.18 -4.22
C LEU A 340 -2.16 8.80 -2.84
N LEU A 341 -1.29 8.18 -2.02
CA LEU A 341 -1.02 8.60 -0.66
C LEU A 341 -0.32 9.97 -0.63
N GLY A 342 0.74 10.15 -1.44
CA GLY A 342 1.41 11.44 -1.58
C GLY A 342 0.50 12.54 -2.14
N TRP A 343 -0.46 12.19 -3.00
CA TRP A 343 -1.48 13.15 -3.44
C TRP A 343 -2.44 13.52 -2.31
N GLY A 344 -2.80 12.57 -1.45
CA GLY A 344 -3.60 12.79 -0.25
C GLY A 344 -2.92 13.73 0.75
N THR A 345 -1.63 13.52 1.03
CA THR A 345 -0.85 14.38 1.94
C THR A 345 -0.71 15.80 1.38
N ASN A 346 -0.40 15.94 0.09
CA ASN A 346 -0.27 17.25 -0.57
C ASN A 346 -1.59 18.04 -0.61
N ARG A 347 -2.73 17.34 -0.50
CA ARG A 347 -4.07 17.94 -0.43
C ARG A 347 -4.56 18.17 1.00
N ASN A 348 -3.73 17.89 2.00
CA ASN A 348 -4.07 17.93 3.42
C ASN A 348 -5.28 17.05 3.77
N TYR A 349 -5.46 15.92 3.07
CA TYR A 349 -6.50 14.96 3.41
C TYR A 349 -6.08 14.03 4.55
N CYS A 350 -4.78 13.72 4.66
CA CYS A 350 -4.22 12.87 5.69
C CYS A 350 -2.83 13.32 6.11
N ALA A 351 -2.38 12.87 7.30
CA ALA A 351 -1.02 13.10 7.76
C ALA A 351 -0.04 12.15 7.05
N TYR A 352 1.21 12.60 6.90
CA TYR A 352 2.28 11.79 6.31
C TYR A 352 2.52 10.49 7.07
N ALA A 353 2.49 10.53 8.41
CA ALA A 353 2.71 9.35 9.25
C ALA A 353 1.67 8.23 8.99
N GLU A 354 0.38 8.59 8.93
CA GLU A 354 -0.71 7.65 8.66
C GLU A 354 -0.60 7.07 7.23
N ALA A 355 -0.30 7.94 6.26
CA ALA A 355 -0.09 7.54 4.87
C ALA A 355 1.10 6.58 4.74
N ASN A 356 2.21 6.86 5.42
CA ASN A 356 3.39 6.02 5.42
C ASN A 356 3.13 4.66 6.08
N ALA A 357 2.36 4.62 7.17
CA ALA A 357 1.97 3.36 7.82
C ALA A 357 1.16 2.44 6.89
N LEU A 358 0.14 2.97 6.21
CA LEU A 358 -0.62 2.19 5.21
C LEU A 358 0.28 1.74 4.04
N PHE A 359 1.18 2.62 3.57
CA PHE A 359 2.10 2.28 2.49
C PHE A 359 3.02 1.12 2.87
N LEU A 360 3.67 1.18 4.04
CA LEU A 360 4.58 0.15 4.52
C LEU A 360 3.86 -1.18 4.76
N ALA A 361 2.67 -1.16 5.37
CA ALA A 361 1.84 -2.36 5.53
C ALA A 361 1.51 -3.00 4.18
N THR A 362 1.17 -2.19 3.18
CA THR A 362 0.86 -2.69 1.83
C THR A 362 2.09 -3.19 1.09
N TRP A 363 3.23 -2.52 1.24
CA TRP A 363 4.50 -2.98 0.68
C TRP A 363 4.89 -4.34 1.29
N GLY A 364 4.87 -4.46 2.62
CA GLY A 364 5.19 -5.71 3.33
C GLY A 364 4.28 -6.87 2.92
N ALA A 365 3.02 -6.61 2.62
CA ALA A 365 2.09 -7.64 2.15
C ALA A 365 2.31 -8.07 0.69
N ILE A 366 2.58 -7.12 -0.22
CA ILE A 366 2.62 -7.39 -1.67
C ILE A 366 4.00 -7.83 -2.17
N LEU A 367 5.07 -7.20 -1.64
CA LEU A 367 6.48 -7.45 -1.93
C LEU A 367 7.29 -7.50 -0.63
N PRO A 368 7.09 -8.54 0.21
CA PRO A 368 7.79 -8.67 1.49
C PRO A 368 9.32 -8.71 1.34
N GLU A 369 9.83 -9.18 0.19
CA GLU A 369 11.27 -9.36 -0.05
C GLU A 369 12.03 -8.05 -0.13
N THR A 370 11.37 -6.97 -0.55
CA THR A 370 11.97 -5.63 -0.70
C THR A 370 11.40 -4.61 0.27
N SER A 371 10.34 -4.96 0.98
CA SER A 371 9.77 -4.09 1.99
C SER A 371 10.84 -3.76 3.03
N PRO A 372 10.92 -2.49 3.48
CA PRO A 372 11.73 -2.14 4.62
C PRO A 372 11.24 -3.00 5.77
N LYS A 373 12.07 -3.97 6.16
CA LYS A 373 11.80 -4.71 7.36
C LYS A 373 11.80 -3.67 8.49
N PRO A 374 10.86 -3.71 9.44
CA PRO A 374 11.10 -3.03 10.70
C PRO A 374 12.51 -3.44 11.15
N PRO A 375 13.32 -2.52 11.71
CA PRO A 375 14.64 -2.87 12.23
C PRO A 375 14.44 -4.17 13.00
N GLU A 376 15.09 -5.23 12.53
CA GLU A 376 14.75 -6.59 12.95
C GLU A 376 14.65 -6.57 14.48
N ASP A 377 13.50 -6.99 15.03
CA ASP A 377 13.53 -7.64 16.33
C ASP A 377 14.37 -8.89 16.09
N THR A 378 15.68 -8.69 16.14
CA THR A 378 16.67 -9.72 15.91
C THR A 378 16.46 -10.74 17.01
N THR A 379 15.72 -11.78 16.64
CA THR A 379 15.89 -13.13 17.14
C THR A 379 17.20 -13.75 16.62
N ALA A 380 18.11 -12.95 16.05
CA ALA A 380 19.54 -13.22 16.25
C ALA A 380 19.75 -13.15 17.77
N LYS A 381 20.04 -14.29 18.39
CA LYS A 381 20.31 -14.44 19.84
C LYS A 381 20.85 -13.14 20.41
N LEU A 382 20.02 -12.44 21.20
CA LEU A 382 20.44 -11.21 21.87
C LEU A 382 21.75 -11.54 22.58
N ASN A 383 22.83 -10.86 22.21
CA ASN A 383 24.12 -11.06 22.86
C ASN A 383 24.14 -10.09 24.06
N PRO A 384 24.11 -10.58 25.31
CA PRO A 384 24.08 -9.73 26.50
C PRO A 384 25.25 -8.75 26.62
N GLU A 385 26.38 -9.06 25.96
CA GLU A 385 27.59 -8.24 25.98
C GLU A 385 27.64 -7.23 24.82
N ASN A 386 26.66 -7.25 23.90
CA ASN A 386 26.60 -6.32 22.77
C ASN A 386 25.95 -4.99 23.18
N ALA A 387 26.63 -3.88 22.86
CA ALA A 387 26.14 -2.52 23.07
C ALA A 387 24.74 -2.28 22.47
N TYR A 388 24.44 -2.82 21.29
CA TYR A 388 23.12 -2.68 20.67
C TYR A 388 22.00 -3.32 21.52
N THR A 389 22.23 -4.54 22.02
CA THR A 389 21.28 -5.24 22.88
C THR A 389 21.05 -4.48 24.18
N PHE A 390 22.11 -3.94 24.77
CA PHE A 390 21.98 -3.10 25.96
C PHE A 390 21.22 -1.80 25.68
N LEU A 391 21.47 -1.12 24.55
CA LEU A 391 20.77 0.11 24.18
C LEU A 391 19.27 -0.11 23.96
N LEU A 392 18.86 -1.26 23.40
CA LEU A 392 17.45 -1.63 23.28
C LEU A 392 16.78 -1.78 24.64
N PHE A 393 17.41 -2.51 25.56
CA PHE A 393 16.97 -2.58 26.95
C PHE A 393 16.89 -1.18 27.57
N PHE A 394 17.96 -0.40 27.44
CA PHE A 394 18.11 0.86 28.13
C PHE A 394 17.08 1.88 27.68
N LYS A 395 16.76 1.93 26.37
CA LYS A 395 15.63 2.72 25.86
C LYS A 395 14.32 2.35 26.57
N LYS A 396 13.99 1.05 26.63
CA LYS A 396 12.74 0.58 27.26
C LYS A 396 12.75 0.90 28.76
N TYR A 397 13.87 0.64 29.43
CA TYR A 397 14.04 0.95 30.85
C TYR A 397 13.78 2.43 31.16
N LEU A 398 14.34 3.34 30.36
CA LEU A 398 14.16 4.78 30.55
C LEU A 398 12.73 5.23 30.24
N HIS A 399 12.08 4.64 29.24
CA HIS A 399 10.67 4.90 28.95
C HIS A 399 9.77 4.48 30.13
N ASP A 400 9.96 3.25 30.62
CA ASP A 400 9.12 2.67 31.66
C ASP A 400 9.33 3.34 33.03
N HIS A 401 10.51 3.91 33.28
CA HIS A 401 10.87 4.56 34.54
C HIS A 401 11.03 6.08 34.42
N ILE A 402 10.44 6.70 33.39
CA ILE A 402 10.60 8.12 33.08
C ILE A 402 10.28 9.03 34.29
N ALA A 403 9.23 8.67 35.05
CA ALA A 403 8.79 9.39 36.23
C ALA A 403 9.72 9.23 37.46
N GLY A 404 10.64 8.26 37.43
CA GLY A 404 11.63 8.01 38.47
C GLY A 404 13.01 8.63 38.17
N ILE A 405 13.17 9.33 37.05
CA ILE A 405 14.41 10.02 36.70
C ILE A 405 14.40 11.40 37.36
N ARG A 406 15.32 11.64 38.30
CA ARG A 406 15.39 12.88 39.08
C ARG A 406 16.29 13.90 38.40
N LYS A 407 15.85 15.15 38.32
CA LYS A 407 16.60 16.29 37.76
C LYS A 407 17.28 17.11 38.84
N GLU A 408 18.30 17.87 38.47
CA GLU A 408 19.01 18.78 39.38
C GLU A 408 18.02 19.67 40.18
N GLY A 409 18.12 19.66 41.52
CA GLY A 409 17.20 20.35 42.43
C GLY A 409 16.06 19.48 43.02
N GLU A 410 15.83 18.27 42.51
CA GLU A 410 14.83 17.34 43.08
C GLU A 410 15.39 16.50 44.24
N THR A 411 14.53 15.84 45.02
CA THR A 411 14.97 14.94 46.11
C THR A 411 14.94 13.48 45.68
N TRP A 412 15.99 12.74 46.03
CA TRP A 412 16.03 11.29 45.84
C TRP A 412 15.08 10.60 46.83
N ASP A 413 14.22 9.72 46.31
CA ASP A 413 13.19 9.00 47.07
C ASP A 413 13.15 7.50 46.68
N THR A 414 12.20 6.76 47.24
CA THR A 414 12.03 5.32 46.99
C THR A 414 11.55 4.98 45.58
N GLN A 415 11.08 5.96 44.79
CA GLN A 415 10.65 5.79 43.41
C GLN A 415 11.72 6.22 42.40
N SER A 416 12.86 6.72 42.90
CA SER A 416 13.96 7.25 42.09
C SER A 416 14.82 6.12 41.51
N VAL A 417 15.09 6.17 40.21
CA VAL A 417 15.86 5.13 39.50
C VAL A 417 17.17 5.65 38.91
N ALA A 418 17.23 6.93 38.57
CA ALA A 418 18.39 7.55 37.94
C ALA A 418 18.42 9.06 38.21
N TRP A 419 19.62 9.65 38.13
CA TRP A 419 19.82 11.09 38.12
C TRP A 419 20.07 11.59 36.70
N LEU A 420 19.51 12.74 36.36
CA LEU A 420 19.90 13.55 35.21
C LEU A 420 20.43 14.90 35.72
N ARG A 421 21.75 15.05 35.78
CA ARG A 421 22.39 16.24 36.38
C ARG A 421 23.79 16.50 35.85
N THR A 422 24.27 17.71 36.07
CA THR A 422 25.67 18.06 35.84
C THR A 422 26.51 17.69 37.08
N LEU A 423 27.80 17.44 36.86
CA LEU A 423 28.76 17.19 37.95
C LEU A 423 29.74 18.36 38.06
N LYS A 424 30.27 18.59 39.27
CA LYS A 424 31.15 19.72 39.55
C LYS A 424 32.35 19.71 38.59
N ASN A 425 32.63 20.85 37.97
CA ASN A 425 33.66 21.06 36.94
C ASN A 425 33.40 20.37 35.59
N GLN A 426 32.15 20.00 35.28
CA GLN A 426 31.75 19.49 33.97
C GLN A 426 30.54 20.25 33.43
N THR A 427 30.54 20.49 32.12
CA THR A 427 29.44 21.16 31.41
C THR A 427 28.44 20.18 30.82
N THR A 428 28.70 18.88 30.93
CA THR A 428 27.90 17.83 30.28
C THR A 428 26.84 17.28 31.23
N LEU A 429 25.59 17.24 30.77
CA LEU A 429 24.49 16.60 31.49
C LEU A 429 24.66 15.07 31.45
N LEU A 430 24.70 14.44 32.62
CA LEU A 430 24.93 13.01 32.77
C LEU A 430 23.68 12.31 33.29
N LEU A 431 23.38 11.17 32.67
CA LEU A 431 22.40 10.21 33.17
C LEU A 431 23.14 9.17 34.01
N ILE A 432 22.82 9.10 35.31
CA ILE A 432 23.54 8.31 36.31
C ILE A 432 22.60 7.28 36.94
N CYS A 433 22.92 5.99 36.75
CA CYS A 433 22.17 4.86 37.31
C CYS A 433 23.06 4.06 38.27
N GLY A 434 22.46 3.48 39.32
CA GLY A 434 23.17 2.49 40.15
C GLY A 434 23.48 1.23 39.34
N ARG A 435 24.74 0.79 39.32
CA ARG A 435 25.19 -0.30 38.45
C ARG A 435 24.44 -1.61 38.74
N ARG A 436 24.38 -2.02 40.01
CA ARG A 436 23.67 -3.25 40.41
C ARG A 436 22.22 -3.22 39.95
N SER A 437 21.50 -2.16 40.29
CA SER A 437 20.07 -2.03 39.97
C SER A 437 19.80 -2.04 38.47
N LEU A 438 20.63 -1.34 37.68
CA LEU A 438 20.48 -1.31 36.22
C LEU A 438 20.78 -2.67 35.58
N LEU A 439 21.85 -3.35 36.01
CA LEU A 439 22.23 -4.66 35.48
C LEU A 439 21.27 -5.77 35.91
N THR A 440 20.69 -5.69 37.11
CA THR A 440 19.61 -6.60 37.52
C THR A 440 18.37 -6.40 36.64
N ALA A 441 17.95 -5.16 36.38
CA ALA A 441 16.85 -4.90 35.45
C ALA A 441 17.16 -5.37 34.01
N TYR A 442 18.44 -5.29 33.59
CA TYR A 442 18.87 -5.82 32.30
C TYR A 442 18.81 -7.35 32.25
N GLN A 443 19.27 -8.01 33.32
CA GLN A 443 19.18 -9.46 33.48
C GLN A 443 17.73 -9.94 33.43
N ASP A 444 16.82 -9.29 34.15
CA ASP A 444 15.39 -9.61 34.15
C ASP A 444 14.79 -9.44 32.75
N TRP A 445 15.14 -8.34 32.05
CA TRP A 445 14.67 -8.07 30.69
C TRP A 445 15.15 -9.10 29.66
N LEU A 446 16.37 -9.63 29.82
CA LEU A 446 16.93 -10.71 29.00
C LEU A 446 16.28 -12.06 29.34
N GLN A 447 16.01 -12.32 30.62
CA GLN A 447 15.35 -13.54 31.08
C GLN A 447 13.92 -13.68 30.53
N GLU A 448 13.17 -12.58 30.44
CA GLU A 448 11.87 -12.53 29.74
C GLU A 448 11.95 -12.97 28.26
N ARG A 449 13.15 -12.99 27.68
CA ARG A 449 13.44 -13.29 26.27
C ARG A 449 14.25 -14.57 26.10
N ASP A 450 14.28 -15.42 27.12
CA ASP A 450 15.00 -16.69 27.16
C ASP A 450 16.52 -16.55 26.91
N VAL A 451 17.13 -15.46 27.39
CA VAL A 451 18.59 -15.23 27.33
C VAL A 451 19.15 -15.11 28.74
N GLU A 452 20.12 -15.96 29.07
CA GLU A 452 20.82 -15.93 30.35
C GLU A 452 21.97 -14.91 30.34
N LEU A 453 22.05 -14.11 31.40
CA LEU A 453 23.17 -13.21 31.68
C LEU A 453 23.63 -13.45 33.12
N ASP A 454 24.92 -13.71 33.30
CA ASP A 454 25.55 -13.76 34.63
C ASP A 454 26.07 -12.37 35.02
N ILE A 455 25.45 -11.77 36.04
CA ILE A 455 25.87 -10.48 36.59
C ILE A 455 26.79 -10.60 37.80
N SER A 456 27.37 -11.79 38.08
CA SER A 456 28.36 -11.98 39.15
C SER A 456 29.63 -11.16 38.92
N ALA A 457 29.96 -10.89 37.65
CA ALA A 457 31.10 -10.08 37.23
C ALA A 457 30.66 -8.74 36.59
N GLU A 458 29.90 -7.92 37.33
CA GLU A 458 29.34 -6.63 36.84
C GLU A 458 30.36 -5.71 36.14
N ALA A 459 31.59 -5.68 36.65
CA ALA A 459 32.65 -4.83 36.11
C ALA A 459 33.13 -5.31 34.73
N ALA A 460 33.16 -6.62 34.49
CA ALA A 460 33.52 -7.20 33.20
C ALA A 460 32.44 -6.92 32.15
N LEU A 461 31.16 -7.04 32.52
CA LEU A 461 30.05 -6.69 31.63
C LEU A 461 30.05 -5.19 31.28
N GLN A 462 30.29 -4.31 32.27
CA GLN A 462 30.44 -2.88 31.99
C GLN A 462 31.62 -2.61 31.05
N ALA A 463 32.75 -3.29 31.22
CA ALA A 463 33.91 -3.16 30.34
C ALA A 463 33.59 -3.60 28.90
N ALA A 464 32.95 -4.76 28.72
CA ALA A 464 32.53 -5.27 27.42
C ALA A 464 31.59 -4.29 26.69
N LEU A 465 30.60 -3.72 27.41
CA LEU A 465 29.70 -2.70 26.85
C LEU A 465 30.43 -1.39 26.51
N THR A 466 31.47 -1.06 27.27
CA THR A 466 32.32 0.12 26.99
C THR A 466 33.18 -0.09 25.74
N GLU A 467 33.79 -1.26 25.60
CA GLU A 467 34.50 -1.69 24.38
C GLU A 467 33.56 -1.74 23.17
N GLY A 468 32.31 -2.12 23.39
CA GLY A 468 31.23 -2.10 22.41
C GLY A 468 30.77 -0.69 21.99
N GLY A 469 31.34 0.37 22.57
CA GLY A 469 31.13 1.75 22.13
C GLY A 469 30.24 2.61 23.04
N ILE A 470 29.78 2.10 24.19
CA ILE A 470 29.02 2.92 25.15
C ILE A 470 30.00 3.66 26.07
N PRO A 471 30.10 5.00 26.03
CA PRO A 471 31.11 5.74 26.78
C PRO A 471 30.68 5.91 28.24
N PHE A 472 30.66 4.82 29.01
CA PHE A 472 30.42 4.89 30.44
C PHE A 472 31.54 5.66 31.14
N ARG A 473 31.17 6.47 32.12
CA ARG A 473 32.12 7.18 32.97
C ARG A 473 32.96 6.20 33.78
N THR A 474 34.28 6.39 33.75
CA THR A 474 35.25 5.60 34.51
C THR A 474 35.78 6.39 35.72
N GLY A 475 36.25 5.69 36.74
CA GLY A 475 36.91 6.30 37.91
C GLY A 475 38.41 6.56 37.72
N GLY A 476 38.97 6.24 36.53
CA GLY A 476 40.41 6.19 36.29
C GLY A 476 40.82 4.87 35.63
N ARG A 477 42.12 4.56 35.63
CA ARG A 477 42.70 3.48 34.81
C ARG A 477 42.21 2.06 35.15
N ASP A 478 41.66 1.79 36.33
CA ASP A 478 41.20 0.44 36.71
C ASP A 478 40.09 0.42 37.78
N THR A 479 39.38 1.53 38.02
CA THR A 479 38.39 1.62 39.11
C THR A 479 36.97 1.90 38.61
N THR A 480 36.03 1.09 39.12
CA THR A 480 34.60 1.32 38.99
C THR A 480 34.24 2.72 39.53
N TRP A 481 33.60 3.55 38.71
CA TRP A 481 33.15 4.87 39.15
C TRP A 481 32.06 4.74 40.24
N LYS A 482 32.27 5.41 41.38
CA LYS A 482 31.33 5.41 42.50
C LYS A 482 30.67 6.77 42.65
N TYR A 483 29.39 6.77 42.97
CA TYR A 483 28.59 7.97 43.11
C TYR A 483 27.54 7.81 44.22
N LYS A 484 27.17 8.91 44.88
CA LYS A 484 26.12 8.93 45.91
C LYS A 484 24.78 9.29 45.28
N LEU A 485 23.89 8.30 45.10
CA LEU A 485 22.55 8.54 44.55
C LEU A 485 21.63 9.26 45.55
N SER A 486 21.76 8.98 46.84
CA SER A 486 21.10 9.71 47.93
C SER A 486 22.13 10.37 48.84
N PRO A 487 21.85 11.57 49.41
CA PRO A 487 22.73 12.20 50.40
C PRO A 487 23.01 11.33 51.64
N ALA A 488 22.06 10.46 51.99
CA ALA A 488 22.17 9.56 53.15
C ALA A 488 22.98 8.28 52.87
N ASP A 489 23.26 7.98 51.59
CA ASP A 489 23.86 6.71 51.19
C ASP A 489 25.39 6.78 51.08
N LYS A 490 26.03 5.63 51.29
CA LYS A 490 27.46 5.46 50.97
C LYS A 490 27.65 5.49 49.44
N PRO A 491 28.78 6.02 48.93
CA PRO A 491 29.08 5.96 47.50
C PRO A 491 29.06 4.51 47.00
N LEU A 492 28.31 4.28 45.92
CA LEU A 492 28.12 2.96 45.33
C LEU A 492 28.52 2.94 43.84
N PRO A 493 28.87 1.78 43.28
CA PRO A 493 29.13 1.63 41.85
C PRO A 493 28.00 2.15 40.96
N CYS A 494 28.30 3.11 40.09
CA CYS A 494 27.32 3.70 39.17
C CYS A 494 27.78 3.61 37.72
N MET A 495 26.81 3.59 36.82
CA MET A 495 27.02 3.74 35.38
C MET A 495 26.49 5.11 34.99
N GLY A 496 27.39 5.97 34.52
CA GLY A 496 27.07 7.31 34.04
C GLY A 496 27.33 7.41 32.54
N VAL A 497 26.39 7.93 31.77
CA VAL A 497 26.58 8.23 30.34
C VAL A 497 26.18 9.68 30.07
N ALA A 498 26.98 10.38 29.25
CA ALA A 498 26.63 11.73 28.82
C ALA A 498 25.38 11.67 27.95
N LEU A 499 24.45 12.60 28.18
CA LEU A 499 23.16 12.55 27.51
C LEU A 499 23.31 12.68 25.98
N ASN A 500 24.15 13.61 25.53
CA ASN A 500 24.40 13.82 24.10
C ASN A 500 25.04 12.59 23.43
N ASP A 501 25.90 11.87 24.14
CA ASP A 501 26.51 10.64 23.65
C ASP A 501 25.46 9.53 23.55
N LEU A 502 24.58 9.41 24.54
CA LEU A 502 23.46 8.46 24.52
C LEU A 502 22.50 8.72 23.36
N LEU A 503 22.15 9.99 23.11
CA LEU A 503 21.30 10.38 21.97
C LEU A 503 21.98 10.04 20.63
N SER A 504 23.28 10.33 20.52
CA SER A 504 24.07 10.00 19.33
C SER A 504 24.13 8.49 19.10
N LEU A 505 24.27 7.70 20.16
CA LEU A 505 24.25 6.23 20.08
C LEU A 505 22.88 5.69 19.62
N PHE A 506 21.77 6.26 20.13
CA PHE A 506 20.45 5.87 19.65
C PHE A 506 20.24 6.21 18.17
N GLU A 507 20.73 7.36 17.70
CA GLU A 507 20.68 7.73 16.28
C GLU A 507 21.56 6.82 15.42
N GLN A 508 22.80 6.55 15.84
CA GLN A 508 23.74 5.66 15.14
C GLN A 508 23.21 4.23 15.00
N HIS A 509 22.47 3.75 15.99
CA HIS A 509 21.88 2.42 15.99
C HIS A 509 20.44 2.38 15.47
N GLU A 510 19.95 3.48 14.88
CA GLU A 510 18.58 3.62 14.33
C GLU A 510 17.47 3.29 15.36
N ILE A 511 17.75 3.51 16.65
CA ILE A 511 16.83 3.28 17.76
C ILE A 511 15.94 4.52 17.93
N SER A 512 14.70 4.45 17.45
CA SER A 512 13.73 5.55 17.56
C SER A 512 13.45 5.93 19.02
N ILE A 513 13.57 7.22 19.35
CA ILE A 513 13.23 7.77 20.68
C ILE A 513 11.80 8.32 20.62
N GLY A 514 10.93 7.93 21.56
CA GLY A 514 9.55 8.43 21.62
C GLY A 514 9.48 9.88 22.12
N ASN A 515 8.36 10.58 21.87
CA ASN A 515 8.18 11.99 22.25
C ASN A 515 8.37 12.25 23.76
N ASP A 516 8.00 11.31 24.62
CA ASP A 516 8.11 11.47 26.08
C ASP A 516 9.57 11.46 26.53
N LEU A 517 10.38 10.54 26.01
CA LEU A 517 11.84 10.54 26.18
C LEU A 517 12.47 11.78 25.55
N GLY A 518 12.00 12.19 24.37
CA GLY A 518 12.44 13.44 23.73
C GLY A 518 12.25 14.67 24.64
N SER A 519 11.15 14.74 25.38
CA SER A 519 10.88 15.84 26.32
C SER A 519 11.84 15.88 27.53
N LEU A 520 12.35 14.72 27.95
CA LEU A 520 13.39 14.61 28.99
C LEU A 520 14.72 15.18 28.52
N PHE A 521 14.97 15.12 27.21
CA PHE A 521 16.25 15.44 26.58
C PHE A 521 16.34 16.86 26.01
N SER A 522 15.23 17.61 25.98
CA SER A 522 15.13 18.98 25.47
C SER A 522 15.48 20.09 26.48
N LEU A 523 16.29 19.82 27.51
CA LEU A 523 16.67 20.84 28.51
C LEU A 523 17.69 21.83 27.92
N GLU A 524 17.21 22.98 27.45
CA GLU A 524 18.02 24.16 27.16
C GLU A 524 18.52 24.81 28.47
N SER A 525 19.83 24.68 28.68
CA SER A 525 20.84 25.60 29.23
C SER A 525 20.63 26.56 30.44
N ASP A 526 19.46 26.80 31.03
CA ASP A 526 19.33 27.99 31.92
C ASP A 526 19.29 27.78 33.44
N ASP A 527 19.20 26.55 33.98
CA ASP A 527 19.11 26.35 35.43
C ASP A 527 20.18 25.39 35.98
N CYS A 528 21.43 25.86 36.12
CA CYS A 528 22.43 25.16 36.93
C CYS A 528 23.17 26.17 37.84
N LYS A 529 22.69 26.34 39.08
CA LYS A 529 23.50 26.89 40.18
C LYS A 529 24.10 25.74 40.96
N ALA A 530 25.42 25.61 40.90
CA ALA A 530 26.17 24.61 41.65
C ALA A 530 26.15 24.93 43.16
N GLU A 531 25.62 24.01 43.96
CA GLU A 531 25.92 23.94 45.40
C GLU A 531 26.98 22.88 45.68
N ALA A 532 27.90 23.23 46.59
CA ALA A 532 29.03 22.40 46.98
C ALA A 532 28.60 21.42 48.08
N ASP A 533 28.96 20.15 47.93
CA ASP A 533 29.17 19.28 49.09
C ASP A 533 30.20 18.15 48.83
N PHE A 534 30.83 17.75 49.93
CA PHE A 534 32.16 17.16 50.11
C PHE A 534 32.50 15.86 49.36
N VAL A 535 33.69 15.85 48.73
CA VAL A 535 34.44 14.63 48.35
C VAL A 535 35.62 14.49 49.31
N ALA A 536 35.70 13.36 50.01
CA ALA A 536 36.95 12.87 50.55
C ALA A 536 37.59 12.00 49.46
N GLU A 537 38.58 12.53 48.76
CA GLU A 537 39.57 11.75 48.05
C GLU A 537 40.51 11.17 49.11
N ILE A 538 40.56 9.85 49.24
CA ILE A 538 41.68 9.18 49.90
C ILE A 538 42.56 8.72 48.77
N ASP A 539 43.71 9.38 48.63
CA ASP A 539 44.80 9.05 47.73
C ASP A 539 45.80 8.20 48.54
N GLU A 540 45.86 6.89 48.28
CA GLU A 540 46.92 6.02 48.80
C GLU A 540 48.08 6.04 47.80
N SER A 541 48.90 7.08 47.87
CA SER A 541 50.25 7.05 47.30
C SER A 541 51.17 8.02 48.01
N GLU A 542 51.71 7.61 49.15
CA GLU A 542 52.96 8.16 49.70
C GLU A 542 53.54 7.17 50.75
N GLU A 543 54.00 6.01 50.29
CA GLU A 543 55.07 5.27 50.95
C GLU A 543 56.22 5.17 49.96
N ASN A 544 57.18 6.10 50.08
CA ASN A 544 58.62 5.92 49.82
C ASN A 544 59.30 7.30 49.81
N GLU A 545 59.82 7.74 50.95
CA GLU A 545 61.21 8.24 51.08
C GLU A 545 61.54 8.56 52.56
N VAL A 546 62.45 7.74 53.11
CA VAL A 546 63.32 7.85 54.31
C VAL A 546 62.69 7.85 55.71
#